data_AF-A0A9N9JLQ6-F1
#
_entry.id   AF-A0A9N9JLQ6-F1
#
_cell.length_a   1.000
_cell.length_b   1.000
_cell.length_c   1.000
_cell.angle_alpha   90.00
_cell.angle_beta   90.00
_cell.angle_gamma   90.00
#
_symmetry.space_group_name_H-M   'P 1'
#
loop_
_entity.id
_entity.type
_entity.pdbx_description
1 polymer ?
#
loop_
_entity_poly.entity_id
_entity_poly.type
_entity_poly.pdbx_seq_one_letter_code
_entity_poly.pdbx_strand_id
1 'polypeptide(L)'
;ETDSNILENTISNKYLKSKNPAKEQLEARISKYLLKPPTDNWIKEFQEKLLKATISNKWAFWWIENDKSLELLYFLNLALQLKINSIPSSRILRGRLLNNAANKLQTKTLEIIKNAKAITLTFDG
;
A
#
# COMPACT_ATOMS: atom_id res chain seq x y z
N GLU A 1 17.23 -1.35 -54.12
CA GLU A 1 16.95 -0.98 -52.72
C GLU A 1 15.48 -1.19 -52.29
N THR A 2 14.66 -1.98 -53.02
CA THR A 2 13.20 -2.03 -52.75
C THR A 2 12.63 -3.41 -52.39
N ASP A 3 13.37 -4.51 -52.52
CA ASP A 3 12.79 -5.86 -52.31
C ASP A 3 12.95 -6.40 -50.88
N SER A 4 13.86 -5.84 -50.09
CA SER A 4 14.11 -6.23 -48.69
C SER A 4 12.97 -5.81 -47.75
N ASN A 5 12.32 -4.67 -48.02
CA ASN A 5 11.28 -4.09 -47.17
C ASN A 5 9.90 -4.77 -47.31
N ILE A 6 9.67 -5.52 -48.40
CA ILE A 6 8.40 -6.23 -48.64
C ILE A 6 8.39 -7.57 -47.90
N LEU A 7 9.54 -8.24 -47.81
CA LEU A 7 9.70 -9.51 -47.09
C LEU A 7 9.61 -9.34 -45.56
N GLU A 8 10.22 -8.30 -44.99
CA GLU A 8 10.13 -8.04 -43.54
C GLU A 8 8.71 -7.69 -43.08
N ASN A 9 7.96 -6.92 -43.88
CA ASN A 9 6.55 -6.60 -43.57
C ASN A 9 5.59 -7.78 -43.79
N THR A 10 5.93 -8.72 -44.67
CA THR A 10 5.12 -9.93 -44.89
C THR A 10 5.35 -10.95 -43.78
N ILE A 11 6.59 -11.06 -43.27
CA ILE A 11 6.93 -11.93 -42.15
C ILE A 11 6.34 -11.36 -40.84
N SER A 12 6.44 -10.04 -40.61
CA SER A 12 5.91 -9.39 -39.40
C SER A 12 4.38 -9.49 -39.27
N ASN A 13 3.64 -9.45 -40.39
CA ASN A 13 2.18 -9.57 -40.37
C ASN A 13 1.66 -11.01 -40.30
N LYS A 14 2.46 -12.03 -40.60
CA LYS A 14 2.03 -13.44 -40.56
C LYS A 14 2.05 -14.03 -39.15
N TYR A 15 2.80 -13.44 -38.22
CA TYR A 15 2.90 -13.90 -36.83
C TYR A 15 1.92 -13.24 -35.85
N LEU A 16 1.08 -12.29 -36.30
CA LEU A 16 0.24 -11.49 -35.41
C LEU A 16 -1.26 -11.83 -35.39
N LYS A 17 -1.73 -12.87 -36.08
CA LYS A 17 -3.16 -13.27 -36.01
C LYS A 17 -3.37 -14.78 -35.96
N SER A 18 -2.90 -15.40 -34.90
CA SER A 18 -3.55 -16.60 -34.36
C SER A 18 -3.58 -16.47 -32.85
N LYS A 19 -4.66 -15.89 -32.33
CA LYS A 19 -4.99 -15.99 -30.91
C LYS A 19 -5.28 -17.46 -30.64
N ASN A 20 -4.27 -18.20 -30.19
CA ASN A 20 -4.44 -19.58 -29.81
C ASN A 20 -5.18 -19.60 -28.45
N PRO A 21 -6.45 -20.00 -28.39
CA PRO A 21 -7.26 -19.90 -27.17
C PRO A 21 -6.65 -20.70 -26.00
N ALA A 22 -5.88 -21.76 -26.30
CA ALA A 22 -5.15 -22.53 -25.30
C ALA A 22 -4.01 -21.72 -24.63
N LYS A 23 -3.34 -20.83 -25.37
CA LYS A 23 -2.28 -19.95 -24.85
C LYS A 23 -2.87 -18.83 -24.00
N GLU A 24 -3.97 -18.23 -24.45
CA GLU A 24 -4.71 -17.21 -23.70
C GLU A 24 -5.29 -17.78 -22.38
N GLN A 25 -5.78 -19.03 -22.41
CA GLN A 25 -6.22 -19.75 -21.20
C GLN A 25 -5.05 -20.10 -20.25
N LEU A 26 -3.89 -20.47 -20.78
CA LEU A 26 -2.70 -20.76 -20.00
C LEU A 26 -2.14 -19.49 -19.34
N GLU A 27 -2.05 -18.39 -20.09
CA GLU A 27 -1.65 -17.07 -19.57
C GLU A 27 -2.66 -16.55 -18.52
N ALA A 28 -3.97 -16.76 -18.73
CA ALA A 28 -5.01 -16.45 -17.76
C ALA A 28 -4.93 -17.32 -16.49
N ARG A 29 -4.43 -18.56 -16.60
CA ARG A 29 -4.18 -19.43 -15.44
C ARG A 29 -2.92 -18.99 -14.70
N ILE A 30 -1.81 -18.78 -15.40
CA ILE A 30 -0.54 -18.35 -14.79
C ILE A 30 -0.68 -16.97 -14.12
N SER A 31 -1.42 -16.05 -14.71
CA SER A 31 -1.70 -14.72 -14.12
C SER A 31 -2.53 -14.75 -12.84
N LYS A 32 -3.25 -15.84 -12.55
CA LYS A 32 -3.92 -16.04 -11.25
C LYS A 32 -2.93 -16.40 -10.13
N TYR A 33 -1.79 -17.00 -10.48
CA TYR A 33 -0.75 -17.41 -9.54
C TYR A 33 0.42 -16.42 -9.47
N LEU A 34 0.49 -15.49 -10.43
CA LEU A 34 1.43 -14.38 -10.38
C LEU A 34 1.08 -13.44 -9.22
N LEU A 35 2.09 -13.14 -8.41
CA LEU A 35 2.00 -12.14 -7.36
C LEU A 35 1.62 -10.79 -8.00
N LYS A 36 0.40 -10.32 -7.72
CA LYS A 36 -0.04 -9.02 -8.20
C LYS A 36 0.61 -7.94 -7.33
N PRO A 37 1.07 -6.83 -7.94
CA PRO A 37 1.54 -5.71 -7.18
C PRO A 37 0.41 -5.19 -6.28
N PRO A 38 0.72 -4.77 -5.04
CA PRO A 38 -0.29 -4.33 -4.10
C PRO A 38 -1.01 -3.08 -4.61
N THR A 39 -2.35 -3.09 -4.55
CA THR A 39 -3.17 -1.92 -4.86
C THR A 39 -3.05 -0.85 -3.77
N ASP A 40 -3.33 0.40 -4.08
CA ASP A 40 -3.19 1.49 -3.10
C ASP A 40 -4.13 1.33 -1.89
N ASN A 41 -5.34 0.78 -2.11
CA ASN A 41 -6.25 0.47 -1.03
C ASN A 41 -5.70 -0.62 -0.11
N TRP A 42 -5.10 -1.67 -0.70
CA TRP A 42 -4.45 -2.72 0.07
C TRP A 42 -3.28 -2.17 0.90
N ILE A 43 -2.45 -1.30 0.33
CA ILE A 43 -1.33 -0.65 1.04
C ILE A 43 -1.85 0.15 2.22
N LYS A 44 -2.92 0.93 2.03
CA LYS A 44 -3.53 1.70 3.10
C LYS A 44 -4.00 0.79 4.25
N GLU A 45 -4.72 -0.28 3.94
CA GLU A 45 -5.21 -1.23 4.94
C GLU A 45 -4.06 -1.93 5.67
N PHE A 46 -3.02 -2.34 4.94
CA PHE A 46 -1.81 -2.93 5.50
C PHE A 46 -1.14 -1.97 6.50
N GLN A 47 -0.96 -0.70 6.12
CA GLN A 47 -0.36 0.31 6.98
C GLN A 47 -1.19 0.58 8.24
N GLU A 48 -2.52 0.57 8.13
CA GLU A 48 -3.41 0.71 9.29
C GLU A 48 -3.30 -0.47 10.24
N LYS A 49 -3.24 -1.71 9.72
CA LYS A 49 -3.03 -2.90 10.56
C LYS A 49 -1.66 -2.88 11.23
N LEU A 50 -0.61 -2.50 10.50
CA LEU A 50 0.75 -2.38 11.03
C LEU A 50 0.82 -1.35 12.18
N LEU A 51 0.13 -0.22 12.02
CA LEU A 51 0.00 0.80 13.06
C LEU A 51 -0.70 0.24 14.31
N LYS A 52 -1.85 -0.42 14.12
CA LYS A 52 -2.61 -1.02 15.23
C LYS A 52 -1.78 -2.08 15.97
N ALA A 53 -1.12 -2.98 15.24
CA ALA A 53 -0.25 -4.00 15.82
C ALA A 53 0.91 -3.37 16.61
N THR A 54 1.54 -2.31 16.07
CA THR A 54 2.61 -1.58 16.76
C THR A 54 2.12 -1.03 18.10
N ILE A 55 0.95 -0.39 18.12
CA ILE A 55 0.38 0.21 19.33
C ILE A 55 -0.04 -0.87 20.33
N SER A 56 -0.78 -1.89 19.89
CA SER A 56 -1.30 -2.95 20.75
C SER A 56 -0.18 -3.75 21.43
N ASN A 57 0.92 -3.99 20.71
CA ASN A 57 2.09 -4.67 21.28
C ASN A 57 3.06 -3.73 22.01
N LYS A 58 2.74 -2.43 22.12
CA LYS A 58 3.60 -1.39 22.70
C LYS A 58 5.00 -1.37 22.06
N TRP A 59 5.08 -1.72 20.79
CA TRP A 59 6.33 -1.69 20.07
C TRP A 59 6.70 -0.26 19.72
N ALA A 60 8.00 -0.01 19.74
CA ALA A 60 8.52 1.28 19.38
C ALA A 60 8.54 1.46 17.87
N PHE A 61 8.03 2.60 17.37
CA PHE A 61 7.83 2.84 15.93
C PHE A 61 9.04 2.66 15.02
N TRP A 62 10.27 2.66 15.54
CA TRP A 62 11.47 2.38 14.74
C TRP A 62 11.59 0.91 14.33
N TRP A 63 10.82 -0.01 14.93
CA TRP A 63 10.92 -1.45 14.64
C TRP A 63 10.65 -1.75 13.15
N ILE A 64 9.72 -1.02 12.53
CA ILE A 64 9.41 -1.15 11.10
C ILE A 64 10.53 -0.67 10.15
N GLU A 65 11.55 0.02 10.67
CA GLU A 65 12.74 0.47 9.92
C GLU A 65 13.96 -0.41 10.21
N ASN A 66 13.84 -1.40 11.09
CA ASN A 66 14.91 -2.33 11.39
C ASN A 66 14.99 -3.44 10.33
N ASP A 67 16.20 -3.73 9.85
CA ASP A 67 16.44 -4.70 8.78
C ASP A 67 15.84 -6.09 9.07
N LYS A 68 15.92 -6.58 10.31
CA LYS A 68 15.35 -7.89 10.69
C LYS A 68 13.83 -7.91 10.70
N SER A 69 13.24 -6.78 11.05
CA SER A 69 11.79 -6.63 10.98
C SER A 69 11.32 -6.51 9.54
N LEU A 70 12.08 -5.83 8.68
CA LEU A 70 11.83 -5.77 7.24
C LEU A 70 11.95 -7.16 6.60
N GLU A 71 13.01 -7.91 6.90
CA GLU A 71 13.17 -9.31 6.47
C GLU A 71 11.95 -10.17 6.83
N LEU A 72 11.47 -10.05 8.08
CA LEU A 72 10.27 -10.76 8.54
C LEU A 72 9.01 -10.32 7.78
N LEU A 73 8.80 -9.01 7.60
CA LEU A 73 7.64 -8.48 6.86
C LEU A 73 7.65 -8.95 5.40
N TYR A 74 8.81 -8.97 4.77
CA TYR A 74 9.00 -9.48 3.41
C TYR A 74 8.75 -10.99 3.31
N PHE A 75 9.19 -11.76 4.30
CA PHE A 75 8.90 -13.19 4.37
C PHE A 75 7.40 -13.46 4.50
N LEU A 76 6.72 -12.73 5.39
CA LEU A 76 5.28 -12.89 5.63
C LEU A 76 4.44 -12.44 4.43
N ASN A 77 4.94 -11.53 3.61
CA ASN A 77 4.25 -11.08 2.43
C ASN A 77 5.19 -10.60 1.32
N LEU A 78 5.41 -11.47 0.34
CA LEU A 78 6.20 -11.20 -0.86
C LEU A 78 5.69 -9.99 -1.66
N ALA A 79 4.41 -9.62 -1.56
CA ALA A 79 3.87 -8.44 -2.25
C ALA A 79 4.45 -7.12 -1.71
N LEU A 80 4.97 -7.14 -0.47
CA LEU A 80 5.68 -5.99 0.11
C LEU A 80 7.07 -5.81 -0.49
N GLN A 81 7.74 -6.89 -0.92
CA GLN A 81 9.03 -6.79 -1.62
C GLN A 81 8.89 -6.08 -2.97
N LEU A 82 7.76 -6.30 -3.67
CA LEU A 82 7.49 -5.69 -4.96
C LEU A 82 7.28 -4.17 -4.89
N LYS A 83 7.06 -3.61 -3.69
CA LYS A 83 6.91 -2.18 -3.48
C LYS A 83 7.59 -1.83 -2.16
N ILE A 84 8.93 -1.78 -2.15
CA ILE A 84 9.74 -1.37 -0.98
C ILE A 84 9.23 -0.06 -0.35
N ASN A 85 8.70 0.85 -1.16
CA ASN A 85 8.09 2.12 -0.72
C ASN A 85 6.71 1.99 -0.04
N SER A 86 6.14 0.78 0.06
CA SER A 86 4.83 0.54 0.68
C SER A 86 4.89 0.45 2.21
N ILE A 87 6.08 0.18 2.77
CA ILE A 87 6.30 0.22 4.21
C ILE A 87 6.48 1.70 4.60
N PRO A 88 5.55 2.26 5.40
CA PRO A 88 5.60 3.67 5.77
C PRO A 88 6.74 3.88 6.75
N SER A 89 7.42 5.03 6.69
CA SER A 89 8.41 5.36 7.72
C SER A 89 7.76 5.51 9.10
N SER A 90 8.57 5.34 10.14
CA SER A 90 8.20 5.55 11.54
C SER A 90 7.61 6.94 11.76
N ARG A 91 8.11 7.95 11.02
CA ARG A 91 7.59 9.32 11.03
C ARG A 91 6.15 9.39 10.51
N ILE A 92 5.84 8.71 9.42
CA ILE A 92 4.49 8.66 8.83
C ILE A 92 3.52 7.95 9.79
N LEU A 93 3.94 6.83 10.38
CA LEU A 93 3.11 6.11 11.36
C LEU A 93 2.80 6.96 12.60
N ARG A 94 3.82 7.63 13.15
CA ARG A 94 3.64 8.56 14.28
C ARG A 94 2.73 9.73 13.92
N GLY A 95 2.90 10.33 12.74
CA GLY A 95 2.04 11.40 12.26
C GLY A 95 0.58 10.98 12.12
N ARG A 96 0.31 9.78 11.60
CA ARG A 96 -1.05 9.22 11.54
C ARG A 96 -1.65 8.94 12.91
N LEU A 97 -0.85 8.44 13.85
CA LEU A 97 -1.31 8.27 15.23
C LEU A 97 -1.71 9.62 15.85
N LEU A 98 -0.84 10.63 15.71
CA LEU A 98 -1.09 11.97 16.24
C LEU A 98 -2.36 12.58 15.62
N ASN A 99 -2.51 12.50 14.30
CA ASN A 99 -3.69 13.00 13.61
C ASN A 99 -4.97 12.26 14.04
N ASN A 100 -4.92 10.94 14.19
CA ASN A 100 -6.08 10.17 14.66
C ASN A 100 -6.45 10.54 16.11
N ALA A 101 -5.47 10.75 16.97
CA ALA A 101 -5.69 11.19 18.35
C ALA A 101 -6.26 12.62 18.39
N ALA A 102 -5.68 13.54 17.63
CA ALA A 102 -6.12 14.93 17.53
C ALA A 102 -7.56 15.02 17.00
N ASN A 103 -7.88 14.30 15.93
CA ASN A 103 -9.24 14.27 15.38
C ASN A 103 -10.25 13.70 16.39
N LYS A 104 -9.90 12.61 17.08
CA LYS A 104 -10.77 12.01 18.11
C LYS A 104 -10.99 12.96 19.28
N LEU A 105 -9.96 13.68 19.72
CA LEU A 105 -10.08 14.70 20.75
C LEU A 105 -10.94 15.86 20.27
N GLN A 106 -10.71 16.36 19.05
CA GLN A 106 -11.48 17.44 18.46
C GLN A 106 -12.97 17.10 18.38
N THR A 107 -13.33 15.90 17.90
CA THR A 107 -14.74 15.47 17.83
C THR A 107 -15.37 15.44 19.23
N LYS A 108 -14.69 14.84 20.21
CA LYS A 108 -15.18 14.79 21.61
C LYS A 108 -15.31 16.18 22.22
N THR A 109 -14.32 17.05 22.01
CA THR A 109 -14.34 18.42 22.52
C THR A 109 -15.49 19.21 21.90
N LEU A 110 -15.74 19.06 20.59
CA LEU A 110 -16.87 19.70 19.93
C LEU A 110 -18.23 19.21 20.47
N GLU A 111 -18.36 17.92 20.79
CA GLU A 111 -19.56 17.38 21.45
C GLU A 111 -19.76 17.95 22.85
N ILE A 112 -18.68 18.09 23.63
CA ILE A 112 -18.72 18.70 24.97
C ILE A 112 -19.11 20.18 24.87
N ILE A 113 -18.49 20.93 23.96
CA ILE A 113 -18.76 22.35 23.73
C ILE A 113 -20.23 22.58 23.37
N LYS A 114 -20.80 21.77 22.46
CA LYS A 114 -22.21 21.89 22.05
C LYS A 114 -23.20 21.74 23.20
N ASN A 115 -22.83 20.97 24.23
CA ASN A 115 -23.68 20.71 25.39
C ASN A 115 -23.31 21.55 26.62
N ALA A 116 -22.25 22.37 26.53
CA ALA A 116 -21.75 23.15 27.64
C ALA A 116 -22.58 24.43 27.83
N LYS A 117 -23.03 24.69 29.07
CA LYS A 117 -23.73 25.94 29.44
C LYS A 117 -22.79 27.13 29.60
N ALA A 118 -21.52 26.86 29.93
CA ALA A 118 -20.46 27.85 30.04
C ALA A 118 -19.12 27.15 29.79
N ILE A 119 -18.18 27.84 29.14
CA ILE A 119 -16.84 27.34 28.84
C ILE A 119 -15.85 28.35 29.42
N THR A 120 -14.93 27.88 30.25
CA THR A 120 -13.81 28.68 30.75
C THR A 120 -12.55 28.22 30.06
N LEU A 121 -11.82 29.17 29.46
CA LEU A 121 -10.53 28.93 28.84
C LEU A 121 -9.43 29.42 29.78
N THR A 122 -8.50 28.55 30.11
CA THR A 122 -7.30 28.87 30.89
C THR A 122 -6.09 28.67 29.99
N PHE A 123 -5.27 29.70 29.86
CA PHE A 123 -3.96 29.60 29.22
C PHE A 123 -2.91 29.28 30.28
N ASP A 124 -2.13 28.24 30.02
CA ASP A 124 -0.90 27.92 30.76
C ASP A 124 0.27 28.17 29.80
N GLY A 125 1.23 28.98 30.23
CA GLY A 125 2.30 29.56 29.41
C GLY A 125 3.62 28.81 29.53
#